data_AF-A0A933VJT7-F1
#
_entry.id   AF-A0A933VJT7-F1
#
_cell.length_a   1.000
_cell.length_b   1.000
_cell.length_c   1.000
_cell.angle_alpha   90.00
_cell.angle_beta   90.00
_cell.angle_gamma   90.00
#
_symmetry.space_group_name_H-M   'P 1'
#
loop_
_entity.id
_entity.type
_entity.pdbx_description
1 polymer ?
#
loop_
_entity_poly.entity_id
_entity_poly.type
_entity_poly.pdbx_seq_one_letter_code
_entity_poly.pdbx_strand_id
1 'polypeptide(L)'
;LAADTGELLLIDEVHTPDSSRFWVAGSYEARLADGDEPESLDKEFVRRALIELGYRGDGPPPELPADVVAATSQRYVSAFERITGQTFVPGEQPAGPRIARAVAALSGGHSPEPTRQASP
;
A
#
# COMPACT_ATOMS: atom_id res chain seq x y z
N LEU A 1 3.52 -10.89 19.84
CA LEU A 1 2.66 -11.97 19.30
C LEU A 1 3.50 -13.23 19.32
N ALA A 2 3.29 -14.09 20.31
CA ALA A 2 3.98 -15.38 20.36
C ALA A 2 3.27 -16.29 19.36
N ALA A 3 3.99 -16.71 18.31
CA ALA A 3 3.48 -17.55 17.22
C ALA A 3 3.50 -19.03 17.63
N ASP A 4 2.95 -19.34 18.80
CA ASP A 4 3.13 -20.65 19.46
C ASP A 4 1.98 -21.63 19.15
N THR A 5 1.00 -21.26 18.31
CA THR A 5 -0.20 -22.07 18.01
C THR A 5 -0.19 -22.79 16.66
N GLY A 6 0.84 -22.61 15.82
CA GLY A 6 0.86 -23.17 14.46
C GLY A 6 -0.17 -22.55 13.51
N GLU A 7 -0.79 -21.44 13.93
CA GLU A 7 -1.77 -20.71 13.14
C GLU A 7 -1.08 -19.83 12.09
N LEU A 8 -1.65 -19.81 10.88
CA LEU A 8 -1.21 -18.90 9.83
C LEU A 8 -1.67 -17.48 10.15
N LEU A 9 -0.70 -16.58 10.28
CA LEU A 9 -0.93 -15.16 10.52
C LEU A 9 -0.68 -14.36 9.25
N LEU A 10 -1.65 -13.51 8.91
CA LEU A 10 -1.46 -12.47 7.89
C LEU A 10 -0.71 -11.30 8.53
N ILE A 11 0.43 -10.97 7.96
CA ILE A 11 1.30 -9.88 8.41
C ILE A 11 1.52 -8.89 7.27
N ASP A 12 2.24 -7.81 7.57
CA ASP A 12 2.58 -6.75 6.62
C ASP A 12 1.32 -6.07 6.06
N GLU A 13 1.36 -5.61 4.81
CA GLU A 13 0.26 -4.91 4.15
C GLU A 13 -0.50 -5.82 3.17
N VAL A 14 -1.79 -5.54 3.00
CA VAL A 14 -2.66 -6.28 2.07
C VAL A 14 -3.52 -5.31 1.29
N HIS A 15 -3.61 -5.56 -0.03
CA HIS A 15 -4.42 -4.76 -0.95
C HIS A 15 -4.09 -3.27 -0.93
N THR A 16 -2.80 -2.95 -0.83
CA THR A 16 -2.29 -1.60 -1.00
C THR A 16 -1.74 -1.40 -2.42
N PRO A 17 -1.65 -0.15 -2.92
CA PRO A 17 -0.96 0.16 -4.18
C PRO A 17 0.53 -0.20 -4.20
N ASP A 18 1.05 -0.67 -3.06
CA ASP A 18 2.45 -1.00 -2.83
C ASP A 18 2.70 -2.51 -3.00
N SER A 19 1.75 -3.31 -2.50
CA SER A 19 1.75 -4.77 -2.51
C SER A 19 0.97 -5.38 -3.68
N SER A 20 0.18 -4.59 -4.39
CA SER A 20 -0.75 -5.06 -5.44
C SER A 20 -0.65 -4.21 -6.72
N ARG A 21 -0.97 -4.82 -7.87
CA ARG A 21 -1.20 -4.08 -9.11
C ARG A 21 -2.66 -3.72 -9.24
N PHE A 22 -2.96 -2.44 -9.41
CA PHE A 22 -4.34 -1.95 -9.57
C PHE A 22 -4.53 -1.31 -10.92
N TRP A 23 -5.35 -1.95 -11.76
CA TRP A 23 -5.66 -1.50 -13.11
C TRP A 23 -7.09 -1.01 -13.23
N VAL A 24 -7.29 0.05 -14.00
CA VAL A 24 -8.62 0.61 -14.26
C VAL A 24 -9.36 -0.29 -15.26
N ALA A 25 -10.37 -1.00 -14.76
CA ALA A 25 -11.16 -1.95 -15.56
C ALA A 25 -11.75 -1.33 -16.83
N GLY A 26 -12.25 -0.09 -16.74
CA GLY A 26 -12.91 0.59 -17.88
C GLY A 26 -12.00 0.91 -19.06
N SER A 27 -10.68 0.95 -18.87
CA SER A 27 -9.70 1.19 -19.93
C SER A 27 -8.90 -0.06 -20.31
N TYR A 28 -8.98 -1.12 -19.50
CA TYR A 28 -8.05 -2.25 -19.57
C TYR A 28 -8.03 -2.93 -20.95
N GLU A 29 -9.20 -3.32 -21.45
CA GLU A 29 -9.29 -4.05 -22.73
C GLU A 29 -8.80 -3.21 -23.91
N ALA A 30 -9.15 -1.93 -23.95
CA ALA A 30 -8.73 -1.02 -25.01
C ALA A 30 -7.21 -0.84 -25.02
N ARG A 31 -6.60 -0.56 -23.85
CA ARG A 31 -5.15 -0.40 -23.73
C ARG A 31 -4.41 -1.69 -24.10
N LEU A 32 -4.92 -2.83 -23.65
CA LEU A 32 -4.33 -4.13 -24.00
C LEU A 32 -4.39 -4.41 -25.51
N ALA A 33 -5.52 -4.07 -26.17
CA ALA A 33 -5.67 -4.23 -27.62
C ALA A 33 -4.70 -3.35 -28.42
N ASP A 34 -4.39 -2.15 -27.91
CA ASP A 34 -3.45 -1.21 -28.50
C ASP A 34 -1.98 -1.54 -28.18
N GLY A 35 -1.72 -2.56 -27.34
CA GLY A 35 -0.37 -2.91 -26.88
C GLY A 35 0.19 -1.94 -25.83
N ASP A 36 -0.66 -1.10 -25.26
CA ASP A 36 -0.33 -0.14 -24.22
C ASP A 36 -0.30 -0.80 -22.83
N GLU A 37 0.50 -0.23 -21.93
CA GLU A 37 0.46 -0.61 -20.50
C GLU A 37 -0.92 -0.28 -19.90
N PRO A 38 -1.52 -1.14 -19.08
CA PRO A 38 -2.75 -0.84 -18.36
C PRO A 38 -2.67 0.48 -17.57
N GLU A 39 -3.79 1.19 -17.50
CA GLU A 39 -3.87 2.38 -16.64
C GLU A 39 -3.76 1.95 -15.18
N SER A 40 -2.65 2.32 -14.54
CA SER A 40 -2.28 1.89 -13.18
C SER A 40 -2.56 2.97 -12.12
N LEU A 41 -3.02 2.50 -10.95
CA LEU A 41 -3.19 3.28 -9.72
C LEU A 41 -2.13 2.93 -8.64
N ASP A 42 -1.06 2.24 -9.02
CA ASP A 42 -0.04 1.69 -8.11
C ASP A 42 1.35 2.35 -8.27
N LYS A 43 2.36 1.80 -7.56
CA LYS A 43 3.75 2.27 -7.57
C LYS A 43 4.44 2.22 -8.93
N GLU A 44 3.86 1.60 -9.95
CA GLU A 44 4.51 1.50 -11.26
C GLU A 44 4.77 2.89 -11.87
N PHE A 45 3.87 3.85 -11.65
CA PHE A 45 4.06 5.21 -12.17
C PHE A 45 5.38 5.86 -11.70
N VAL A 46 5.67 5.81 -10.39
CA VAL A 46 6.93 6.38 -9.87
C VAL A 46 8.14 5.54 -10.26
N ARG A 47 7.98 4.21 -10.39
CA ARG A 47 9.05 3.33 -10.86
C ARG A 47 9.47 3.69 -12.29
N ARG A 48 8.51 3.92 -13.18
CA ARG A 48 8.76 4.34 -14.57
C ARG A 48 9.44 5.71 -14.62
N ALA A 49 8.97 6.67 -13.84
CA ALA A 49 9.60 7.99 -13.75
C ALA A 49 11.06 7.91 -13.28
N LEU A 50 11.36 7.07 -12.28
CA LEU A 50 12.74 6.83 -11.84
C LEU A 50 13.61 6.21 -12.94
N ILE A 51 13.08 5.23 -13.69
CA ILE A 51 13.79 4.61 -14.81
C ILE A 51 14.11 5.63 -15.91
N GLU A 52 13.16 6.52 -16.22
CA GLU A 52 13.31 7.61 -17.19
C GLU A 52 14.37 8.63 -16.76
N LEU A 53 14.50 8.88 -15.45
CA LEU A 53 15.59 9.67 -14.86
C LEU A 53 16.93 8.93 -14.80
N GLY A 54 17.01 7.72 -15.33
CA GLY A 54 18.24 6.92 -15.38
C GLY A 54 18.52 6.13 -14.11
N TYR A 55 17.63 6.14 -13.12
CA TYR A 55 17.82 5.35 -11.89
C TYR A 55 17.65 3.86 -12.18
N ARG A 56 18.56 3.04 -11.65
CA ARG A 56 18.56 1.57 -11.84
C ARG A 56 18.44 0.80 -10.52
N GLY A 57 18.23 1.51 -9.41
CA GLY A 57 18.13 0.92 -8.06
C GLY A 57 19.43 0.95 -7.27
N ASP A 58 20.53 1.42 -7.87
CA ASP A 58 21.82 1.63 -7.22
C ASP A 58 22.14 3.12 -7.07
N GLY A 59 22.87 3.44 -5.99
CA GLY A 59 23.22 4.82 -5.65
C GLY A 59 22.04 5.64 -5.08
N PRO A 60 22.27 6.94 -4.81
CA PRO A 60 21.23 7.83 -4.34
C PRO A 60 20.17 8.02 -5.45
N PRO A 61 18.87 7.86 -5.13
CA PRO A 61 17.82 8.13 -6.11
C PRO A 61 17.83 9.61 -6.53
N PRO A 62 17.53 9.92 -7.79
CA PRO A 62 17.38 11.30 -8.24
C PRO A 62 16.18 11.96 -7.56
N GLU A 63 16.20 13.30 -7.51
CA GLU A 63 15.04 14.05 -7.07
C GLU A 63 13.90 13.88 -8.08
N LEU A 64 12.72 13.52 -7.57
CA LEU A 64 11.53 13.37 -8.40
C LEU A 64 10.93 14.74 -8.70
N PRO A 65 10.56 15.01 -9.97
CA PRO A 65 9.77 16.18 -10.32
C PRO A 65 8.49 16.31 -9.47
N ALA A 66 8.14 17.54 -9.09
CA ALA A 66 7.02 17.80 -8.19
C ALA A 66 5.66 17.31 -8.76
N ASP A 67 5.50 17.35 -10.08
CA ASP A 67 4.35 16.83 -10.80
C ASP A 67 4.27 15.30 -10.71
N VAL A 68 5.39 14.59 -10.79
CA VAL A 68 5.45 13.13 -10.58
C VAL A 68 5.03 12.79 -9.14
N VAL A 69 5.51 13.54 -8.15
CA VAL A 69 5.13 13.36 -6.74
C VAL A 69 3.64 13.59 -6.53
N ALA A 70 3.10 14.69 -7.09
CA ALA A 70 1.68 15.02 -6.99
C ALA A 70 0.81 13.97 -7.69
N ALA A 71 1.18 13.54 -8.90
CA ALA A 71 0.46 12.55 -9.68
C ALA A 71 0.53 11.15 -9.05
N THR A 72 1.63 10.80 -8.38
CA THR A 72 1.73 9.58 -7.57
C THR A 72 0.78 9.66 -6.39
N SER A 73 0.79 10.78 -5.66
CA SER A 73 -0.09 10.99 -4.49
C SER A 73 -1.57 10.89 -4.87
N GLN A 74 -1.97 11.50 -5.99
CA GLN A 74 -3.34 11.44 -6.51
C GLN A 74 -3.78 10.02 -6.87
N ARG A 75 -2.87 9.16 -7.38
CA ARG A 75 -3.18 7.75 -7.66
C ARG A 75 -3.51 6.97 -6.39
N TYR A 76 -2.75 7.19 -5.31
CA TYR A 76 -3.01 6.52 -4.02
C TYR A 76 -4.33 6.98 -3.41
N VAL A 77 -4.62 8.28 -3.49
CA VAL A 77 -5.92 8.83 -3.09
C VAL A 77 -7.03 8.18 -3.92
N SER A 78 -6.92 8.18 -5.24
CA SER A 78 -7.90 7.56 -6.13
C SER A 78 -8.07 6.06 -5.87
N ALA A 79 -7.00 5.32 -5.59
CA ALA A 79 -7.07 3.91 -5.25
C ALA A 79 -7.85 3.69 -3.95
N PHE A 80 -7.49 4.44 -2.89
CA PHE A 80 -8.21 4.41 -1.61
C PHE A 80 -9.70 4.71 -1.79
N GLU A 81 -10.04 5.81 -2.44
CA GLU A 81 -11.42 6.25 -2.58
C GLU A 81 -12.26 5.28 -3.43
N ARG A 82 -11.69 4.72 -4.51
CA ARG A 82 -12.39 3.75 -5.37
C ARG A 82 -12.61 2.40 -4.67
N ILE A 83 -11.64 1.92 -3.90
CA ILE A 83 -11.71 0.61 -3.23
C ILE A 83 -12.62 0.69 -1.99
N THR A 84 -12.50 1.77 -1.21
CA THR A 84 -13.22 1.89 0.08
C THR A 84 -14.56 2.60 -0.04
N GLY A 85 -14.77 3.40 -1.11
CA GLY A 85 -15.92 4.30 -1.23
C GLY A 85 -15.89 5.50 -0.28
N GLN A 86 -14.78 5.71 0.44
CA GLN A 86 -14.62 6.79 1.42
C GLN A 86 -13.77 7.91 0.83
N THR A 87 -14.05 9.17 1.20
CA THR A 87 -13.19 10.30 0.85
C THR A 87 -11.88 10.23 1.62
N PHE A 88 -10.75 10.41 0.94
CA PHE A 88 -9.45 10.44 1.58
C PHE A 88 -9.28 11.71 2.43
N VAL A 89 -8.84 11.53 3.68
CA VAL A 89 -8.49 12.64 4.57
C VAL A 89 -6.99 12.54 4.90
N PRO A 90 -6.18 13.56 4.56
CA PRO A 90 -4.77 13.57 4.91
C PRO A 90 -4.57 13.45 6.43
N GLY A 91 -3.68 12.55 6.84
CA GLY A 91 -3.30 12.40 8.24
C GLY A 91 -2.44 13.56 8.75
N GLU A 92 -2.50 13.81 10.06
CA GLU A 92 -1.64 14.78 10.75
C GLU A 92 -0.15 14.53 10.48
N GLN A 93 0.61 15.62 10.36
CA GLN A 93 2.07 15.59 10.18
C GLN A 93 2.79 16.23 11.37
N PRO A 94 3.99 15.73 11.75
CA PRO A 94 4.66 14.56 11.17
C PRO A 94 3.91 13.25 11.50
N ALA A 95 4.06 12.24 10.64
CA ALA A 95 3.32 10.98 10.79
C ALA A 95 3.66 10.17 12.05
N GLY A 96 4.87 10.33 12.61
CA GLY A 96 5.37 9.53 13.75
C GLY A 96 4.42 9.50 14.96
N PRO A 97 4.04 10.66 15.53
CA PRO A 97 3.11 10.72 16.65
C PRO A 97 1.77 10.00 16.42
N ARG A 98 1.15 10.14 15.24
CA ARG A 98 -0.13 9.48 14.97
C ARG A 98 0.02 7.95 14.80
N ILE A 99 1.13 7.50 14.22
CA ILE A 99 1.44 6.06 14.11
C ILE A 99 1.63 5.47 15.51
N ALA A 100 2.39 6.14 16.38
CA ALA A 100 2.60 5.68 17.76
C ALA A 100 1.27 5.54 18.53
N ARG A 101 0.35 6.51 18.40
CA ARG A 101 -0.99 6.43 18.99
C ARG A 101 -1.80 5.23 18.46
N ALA A 102 -1.79 5.01 17.14
CA ALA A 102 -2.51 3.89 16.52
C ALA A 102 -1.99 2.53 17.00
N VAL A 103 -0.67 2.35 17.05
CA VAL A 103 -0.03 1.11 17.52
C VAL A 103 -0.35 0.85 19.00
N ALA A 104 -0.30 1.88 19.84
CA ALA A 104 -0.65 1.78 21.26
C ALA A 104 -2.11 1.33 21.46
N ALA A 105 -3.04 1.85 20.67
CA ALA A 105 -4.46 1.48 20.74
C ALA A 105 -4.72 0.00 20.38
N LEU A 106 -3.99 -0.55 19.40
CA LEU A 106 -4.13 -1.95 18.97
C LEU A 106 -3.56 -2.94 19.99
N SER A 107 -2.56 -2.53 20.77
CA SER A 107 -1.87 -3.40 21.74
C SER A 107 -2.68 -3.64 23.02
N GLY A 108 -3.76 -2.88 23.27
CA GLY A 108 -4.58 -2.96 24.47
C GLY A 108 -5.71 -4.01 24.44
N GLY A 109 -5.97 -4.67 23.31
CA GLY A 109 -7.17 -5.50 23.10
C GLY A 109 -6.96 -7.02 23.10
N HIS A 110 -5.74 -7.53 23.25
CA HIS A 110 -5.47 -8.97 23.16
C HIS A 110 -5.37 -9.61 24.55
N SER A 111 -6.51 -9.96 25.15
CA SER A 111 -6.53 -10.95 26.22
C SER A 111 -6.22 -12.33 25.62
N PRO A 112 -5.20 -13.06 26.10
CA PRO A 112 -4.95 -14.41 25.61
C PRO A 112 -6.15 -15.30 25.95
N GLU A 113 -6.75 -15.93 24.94
CA GLU A 113 -7.79 -16.94 25.13
C GLU A 113 -7.19 -18.09 25.95
N PRO A 114 -7.89 -18.64 26.97
CA PRO A 114 -7.37 -19.76 27.73
C PRO A 114 -7.14 -20.96 26.80
N THR A 115 -5.90 -21.42 26.76
CA THR A 115 -5.45 -22.60 26.02
C THR A 115 -6.41 -23.76 26.29
N ARG A 116 -7.13 -24.23 25.27
CA ARG A 116 -7.87 -25.49 25.38
C ARG A 116 -6.85 -26.60 25.60
N GLN A 117 -6.84 -27.16 26.80
CA GLN A 117 -6.13 -28.41 27.06
C GLN A 117 -6.67 -29.47 26.11
N ALA A 118 -5.80 -29.98 25.24
CA ALA A 118 -6.07 -31.22 24.53
C ALA A 118 -6.25 -32.32 25.59
N SER A 119 -7.45 -32.91 25.62
CA SER A 119 -7.71 -34.12 26.39
C SER A 119 -6.98 -35.32 25.76
N PRO A 120 -6.59 -36.32 26.57
CA PRO A 120 -5.52 -37.29 26.25
C PRO A 120 -5.82 -38.21 25.06
#